data_AF-A0AB74UXW5-F1
#
_entry.id   AF-A0AB74UXW5-F1
#
_cell.length_a   1.000
_cell.length_b   1.000
_cell.length_c   1.000
_cell.angle_alpha   90.00
_cell.angle_beta   90.00
_cell.angle_gamma   90.00
#
_symmetry.space_group_name_H-M   'P 1'
#
loop_
_entity.id
_entity.type
_entity.pdbx_description
1 polymer ?
#
loop_
_entity_poly.entity_id
_entity_poly.type
_entity_poly.pdbx_seq_one_letter_code
_entity_poly.pdbx_strand_id
1 'polypeptide(L)'
;MKAAKIESTPSGKFWTTTKNTSLSQRETLEKTLATLAALVGAKVVYKQMDSRYGIFYEVQAPGFSGFQSATNTIYELSQHLAKSS
;
A
#
# COMPACT_ATOMS: atom_id res chain seq x y z
N MET A 1 -16.48 7.08 3.58
CA MET A 1 -16.06 6.30 4.78
C MET A 1 -15.78 7.22 5.97
N LYS A 2 -16.09 6.78 7.19
CA LYS A 2 -15.56 7.42 8.40
C LYS A 2 -14.14 6.90 8.63
N ALA A 3 -13.13 7.76 8.53
CA ALA A 3 -11.77 7.40 8.91
C ALA A 3 -11.68 7.28 10.43
N ALA A 4 -10.99 6.26 10.93
CA ALA A 4 -10.65 6.18 12.34
C ALA A 4 -9.70 7.33 12.71
N LYS A 5 -9.88 7.90 13.90
CA LYS A 5 -8.96 8.91 14.43
C LYS A 5 -7.73 8.20 14.99
N ILE A 6 -6.54 8.68 14.63
CA ILE A 6 -5.29 8.28 15.26
C ILE A 6 -5.07 9.20 16.47
N GLU A 7 -4.91 8.62 17.65
CA GLU A 7 -4.63 9.35 18.90
C GLU A 7 -3.45 8.73 19.62
N SER A 8 -2.68 9.55 20.34
CA SER A 8 -1.63 9.07 21.24
C SER A 8 -2.24 8.33 22.42
N THR A 9 -1.66 7.20 22.82
CA THR A 9 -2.09 6.52 24.04
C THR A 9 -1.70 7.38 25.25
N PRO A 10 -2.56 7.50 26.27
CA PRO A 10 -2.11 7.96 27.57
C PRO A 10 -0.98 7.06 28.05
N SER A 11 0.04 7.61 28.72
CA SER A 11 1.26 6.92 29.13
C SER A 11 0.99 5.54 29.75
N GLY A 12 1.68 4.50 29.28
CA GLY A 12 1.53 3.13 29.77
C GLY A 12 2.52 2.15 29.14
N LYS A 13 2.60 0.94 29.68
CA LYS A 13 3.36 -0.16 29.05
C LYS A 13 2.58 -0.67 27.84
N PHE A 14 3.21 -0.70 26.68
CA PHE A 14 2.64 -1.28 25.46
C PHE A 14 3.39 -2.54 25.08
N TRP A 15 2.67 -3.48 24.48
CA TRP A 15 3.24 -4.70 23.90
C TRP A 15 3.18 -4.57 22.38
N THR A 16 4.32 -4.76 21.73
CA THR A 16 4.39 -4.83 20.28
C THR A 16 4.42 -6.29 19.85
N THR A 17 3.60 -6.64 18.88
CA THR A 17 3.75 -7.91 18.17
C THR A 17 4.29 -7.61 16.78
N THR A 18 5.46 -8.16 16.47
CA THR A 18 5.95 -8.18 15.09
C THR A 18 5.42 -9.45 14.46
N LYS A 19 4.68 -9.33 13.36
CA LYS A 19 4.22 -10.51 12.61
C LYS A 19 5.47 -11.26 12.13
N ASN A 20 5.75 -12.43 12.71
CA ASN A 20 6.88 -13.26 12.32
C ASN A 20 6.50 -14.02 11.03
N THR A 21 6.54 -13.33 9.91
CA THR A 21 6.39 -13.93 8.58
C THR A 21 7.75 -14.23 7.99
N SER A 22 7.85 -15.27 7.17
CA SER A 22 9.01 -15.49 6.29
C SER A 22 9.16 -14.43 5.18
N LEU A 23 8.26 -13.43 5.14
CA LEU A 23 8.25 -12.36 4.16
C LEU A 23 9.02 -11.15 4.67
N SER A 24 9.84 -10.58 3.80
CA SER A 24 10.39 -9.25 3.97
C SER A 24 9.28 -8.18 4.00
N GLN A 25 9.61 -7.01 4.53
CA GLN A 25 8.73 -5.85 4.48
C GLN A 25 8.33 -5.50 3.04
N ARG A 26 9.26 -5.63 2.09
CA ARG A 26 8.99 -5.36 0.68
C ARG A 26 7.98 -6.33 0.10
N GLU A 27 8.16 -7.63 0.33
CA GLU A 27 7.20 -8.63 -0.13
C GLU A 27 5.81 -8.42 0.49
N THR A 28 5.76 -7.98 1.74
CA THR A 28 4.49 -7.63 2.39
C THR A 28 3.81 -6.47 1.67
N LEU A 29 4.54 -5.39 1.39
CA LEU A 29 4.02 -4.23 0.66
C LEU A 29 3.58 -4.60 -0.76
N GLU A 30 4.39 -5.37 -1.50
CA GLU A 30 4.06 -5.80 -2.86
C GLU A 30 2.81 -6.69 -2.88
N LYS A 31 2.64 -7.58 -1.90
CA LYS A 31 1.41 -8.38 -1.78
C LYS A 31 0.20 -7.52 -1.47
N THR A 32 0.31 -6.58 -0.53
CA THR A 32 -0.79 -5.65 -0.21
C THR A 32 -1.18 -4.83 -1.45
N LEU A 33 -0.20 -4.31 -2.17
CA LEU A 33 -0.42 -3.55 -3.40
C LEU A 33 -1.12 -4.41 -4.45
N ALA A 34 -0.61 -5.61 -4.74
CA ALA A 34 -1.22 -6.52 -5.71
C ALA A 34 -2.67 -6.88 -5.36
N THR A 35 -2.98 -7.14 -4.08
CA THR A 35 -4.34 -7.41 -3.62
C THR A 35 -5.27 -6.20 -3.84
N LEU A 36 -4.86 -5.00 -3.45
CA LEU A 36 -5.68 -3.80 -3.63
C LEU A 36 -5.85 -3.42 -5.11
N ALA A 37 -4.79 -3.57 -5.91
CA ALA A 37 -4.81 -3.33 -7.35
C ALA A 37 -5.80 -4.27 -8.05
N ALA A 38 -5.84 -5.54 -7.66
CA ALA A 38 -6.81 -6.49 -8.21
C ALA A 38 -8.25 -6.08 -7.90
N LEU A 39 -8.53 -5.54 -6.71
CA LEU A 39 -9.88 -5.07 -6.32
C LEU A 39 -10.37 -3.87 -7.15
N VAL A 40 -9.46 -3.03 -7.66
CA VAL A 40 -9.80 -1.93 -8.58
C VAL A 40 -9.79 -2.36 -10.06
N GLY A 41 -9.65 -3.65 -10.33
CA GLY A 41 -9.66 -4.22 -11.69
C GLY A 41 -8.32 -4.15 -12.44
N ALA A 42 -7.22 -3.80 -11.77
CA ALA A 42 -5.89 -3.84 -12.38
C ALA A 42 -5.45 -5.30 -12.56
N LYS A 43 -5.04 -5.65 -13.78
CA LYS A 43 -4.45 -6.96 -14.08
C LYS A 43 -2.92 -6.98 -13.88
N VAL A 44 -2.30 -5.82 -13.98
CA VAL A 44 -0.85 -5.66 -13.96
C VAL A 44 -0.51 -4.45 -13.09
N VAL A 45 0.58 -4.58 -12.33
CA VAL A 45 1.27 -3.46 -11.68
C VAL A 45 2.71 -3.51 -12.19
N TYR A 46 3.15 -2.47 -12.88
CA TYR A 46 4.55 -2.36 -13.29
C TYR A 46 5.42 -1.99 -12.11
N LYS A 47 6.62 -2.55 -12.08
CA LYS A 47 7.65 -2.27 -11.08
C LYS A 47 8.89 -1.77 -11.79
N GLN A 48 9.42 -0.64 -11.33
CA GLN A 48 10.64 -0.07 -11.89
C GLN A 48 11.58 0.37 -10.77
N MET A 49 12.88 0.29 -11.03
CA MET A 49 13.92 0.79 -10.15
C MET A 49 14.53 2.06 -10.75
N ASP A 50 14.71 3.11 -9.94
CA ASP A 50 15.38 4.32 -10.37
C ASP A 50 16.92 4.19 -10.29
N SER A 51 17.63 5.26 -10.65
CA SER A 51 19.10 5.32 -10.60
C SER A 51 19.68 5.30 -9.18
N ARG A 52 18.85 5.44 -8.14
CA ARG A 52 19.21 5.45 -6.72
C ARG A 52 18.73 4.19 -5.99
N TYR A 53 18.34 3.14 -6.72
CA TYR A 53 17.80 1.89 -6.19
C TYR A 53 16.46 2.03 -5.46
N GLY A 54 15.74 3.13 -5.65
CA GLY A 54 14.35 3.29 -5.25
C GLY A 54 13.45 2.44 -6.13
N ILE A 55 12.52 1.71 -5.52
CA ILE A 55 11.55 0.87 -6.24
C ILE A 55 10.21 1.58 -6.27
N PHE A 56 9.66 1.73 -7.47
CA PHE A 56 8.41 2.40 -7.76
C PHE A 56 7.46 1.49 -8.52
N TYR A 57 6.16 1.80 -8.40
CA TYR A 57 5.07 0.99 -8.90
C TYR A 57 4.07 1.84 -9.67
N GLU A 58 3.56 1.31 -10.76
CA GLU A 58 2.46 1.91 -11.53
C GLU A 58 1.33 0.90 -11.70
N VAL A 59 0.12 1.28 -11.30
CA VAL A 59 -1.08 0.43 -11.39
C VAL A 59 -1.72 0.62 -12.75
N GLN A 60 -1.90 -0.46 -13.51
CA GLN A 60 -2.56 -0.42 -14.81
C GLN A 60 -4.07 -0.58 -14.64
N ALA A 61 -4.75 0.50 -14.25
CA ALA A 61 -6.21 0.60 -14.13
C ALA A 61 -6.70 2.03 -14.38
N PRO A 62 -7.97 2.23 -14.79
CA PRO A 62 -8.53 3.57 -14.98
C PRO A 62 -8.46 4.42 -13.71
N GLY A 63 -8.03 5.68 -13.86
CA GLY A 63 -7.92 6.63 -12.74
C GLY A 63 -6.61 6.56 -11.97
N PHE A 64 -5.65 5.74 -12.41
CA PHE A 64 -4.29 5.68 -11.88
C PHE A 64 -3.29 6.00 -13.00
N SER A 65 -2.24 6.74 -12.68
CA SER A 65 -1.16 7.02 -13.62
C SER A 65 0.15 7.34 -12.89
N GLY A 66 1.25 6.94 -13.51
CA GLY A 66 2.59 7.27 -13.04
C GLY A 66 3.15 6.33 -11.98
N PHE A 67 4.48 6.29 -11.94
CA PHE A 67 5.23 5.50 -10.97
C PHE A 67 5.32 6.21 -9.62
N GLN A 68 4.97 5.50 -8.54
CA GLN A 68 5.00 6.01 -7.18
C GLN A 68 5.64 5.01 -6.21
N SER A 69 5.99 5.48 -5.00
CA SER A 69 6.45 4.58 -3.93
C SER A 69 5.32 3.64 -3.49
N ALA A 70 5.67 2.45 -3.00
CA ALA A 70 4.69 1.44 -2.59
C ALA A 70 3.62 1.98 -1.62
N THR A 71 4.01 2.79 -0.64
CA THR A 71 3.09 3.36 0.36
C THR A 71 2.11 4.35 -0.26
N ASN A 72 2.57 5.18 -1.21
CA ASN A 72 1.70 6.12 -1.91
C ASN A 72 0.71 5.36 -2.80
N THR A 73 1.18 4.37 -3.55
CA THR A 73 0.31 3.51 -4.37
C THR A 73 -0.76 2.80 -3.53
N ILE A 74 -0.39 2.24 -2.37
CA ILE A 74 -1.34 1.61 -1.44
C ILE A 74 -2.39 2.62 -0.94
N TYR A 75 -1.96 3.84 -0.61
CA TYR A 75 -2.86 4.89 -0.14
C TYR A 75 -3.87 5.30 -1.22
N GLU A 76 -3.42 5.55 -2.45
CA GLU A 76 -4.30 5.91 -3.57
C GLU A 76 -5.30 4.79 -3.90
N LEU A 77 -4.83 3.54 -3.98
CA LEU A 77 -5.69 2.37 -4.16
C LEU A 77 -6.77 2.29 -3.09
N SER A 78 -6.39 2.51 -1.83
CA SER A 78 -7.32 2.49 -0.69
C SER A 78 -8.36 3.60 -0.81
N GLN A 79 -7.97 4.81 -1.20
CA GLN A 79 -8.88 5.94 -1.42
C GLN A 79 -9.84 5.69 -2.58
N HIS A 80 -9.36 5.07 -3.66
CA HIS A 80 -10.20 4.74 -4.80
C HIS A 80 -11.29 3.72 -4.41
N LEU A 81 -10.90 2.62 -3.75
CA LEU A 81 -11.85 1.62 -3.25
C LEU A 81 -12.87 2.22 -2.29
N ALA A 82 -12.44 3.14 -1.42
CA ALA A 82 -13.30 3.82 -0.47
C ALA A 82 -14.35 4.76 -1.10
N LYS A 83 -14.11 5.23 -2.33
CA LYS A 83 -15.05 6.08 -3.09
C LYS A 83 -16.02 5.26 -3.95
N SER A 84 -15.62 4.05 -4.32
CA SER A 84 -16.43 3.12 -5.12
C SER A 84 -17.40 2.27 -4.28
N SER A 85 -17.38 2.43 -2.95
CA SER A 85 -18.25 1.75 -1.96
C SER A 85 -19.38 2.67 -1.50
#